data_AF-A0A7J7IHB6-F1
#
_entry.id   AF-A0A7J7IHB6-F1
#
_cell.length_a   1.000
_cell.length_b   1.000
_cell.length_c   1.000
_cell.angle_alpha   90.00
_cell.angle_beta   90.00
_cell.angle_gamma   90.00
#
_symmetry.space_group_name_H-M   'P 1'
#
loop_
_entity.id
_entity.type
_entity.pdbx_description
1 polymer ?
#
loop_
_entity_poly.entity_id
_entity_poly.type
_entity_poly.pdbx_seq_one_letter_code
_entity_poly.pdbx_strand_id
1 'polypeptide(L)'
;MAPGKPRTRFARNPNALVMKPAEASAPEGDNSDGRAVVNLVEKDPERSLVVPRGSLAAHVRSLRQQRRAERLEPGKDCSSGSLKRRLHKNAPMEVDTTQRRSLTRTREVVLKRATKPLDPRFDPLCGRFDENVFRQRYSFLRALRERALAESKTKLATLESSLKRAPAAERESLLALRQELRSEVDRRENQVRREDSSERARAILQSHKRHETEQIAAGVKQRPYFMKRSVVREHLKAQTMHELKKQRRWKRYLERKERAATAKARKLLREPSQPTSVNRSDRLDHNAS
;
A
#
# COMPACT_ATOMS: atom_id res chain seq x y z
N MET A 1 25.19 -63.44 6.15
CA MET A 1 26.32 -62.53 6.48
C MET A 1 26.07 -61.18 5.83
N ALA A 2 26.37 -60.11 6.59
CA ALA A 2 26.36 -58.66 6.25
C ALA A 2 24.98 -57.93 6.18
N PRO A 3 24.92 -56.62 6.49
CA PRO A 3 25.32 -56.03 7.79
C PRO A 3 24.28 -55.04 8.37
N GLY A 4 24.30 -54.91 9.71
CA GLY A 4 23.39 -54.07 10.49
C GLY A 4 23.57 -52.56 10.35
N LYS A 5 22.48 -51.82 10.53
CA LYS A 5 22.43 -50.35 10.58
C LYS A 5 22.85 -49.83 11.96
N PRO A 6 23.68 -48.78 12.08
CA PRO A 6 24.02 -48.20 13.37
C PRO A 6 22.91 -47.28 13.90
N ARG A 7 22.50 -47.48 15.16
CA ARG A 7 21.63 -46.58 15.92
C ARG A 7 22.47 -45.41 16.44
N THR A 8 22.24 -44.21 15.92
CA THR A 8 22.82 -42.98 16.45
C THR A 8 22.17 -42.63 17.79
N ARG A 9 22.95 -42.69 18.88
CA ARG A 9 22.56 -42.17 20.20
C ARG A 9 22.66 -40.65 20.19
N PHE A 10 21.53 -39.96 20.21
CA PHE A 10 21.49 -38.54 20.56
C PHE A 10 21.77 -38.39 22.06
N ALA A 11 22.96 -37.89 22.39
CA ALA A 11 23.29 -37.42 23.73
C ALA A 11 22.40 -36.21 24.06
N ARG A 12 21.53 -36.35 25.07
CA ARG A 12 20.78 -35.22 25.63
C ARG A 12 21.73 -34.43 26.55
N ASN A 13 21.87 -33.15 26.23
CA ASN A 13 22.63 -32.18 27.02
C ASN A 13 21.94 -31.95 28.38
N PRO A 14 22.61 -32.17 29.53
CA PRO A 14 22.02 -32.01 30.85
C PRO A 14 22.24 -30.57 31.37
N ASN A 15 21.64 -29.59 30.70
CA ASN A 15 21.56 -28.23 31.23
C ASN A 15 20.14 -27.67 31.00
N ALA A 16 19.17 -28.36 31.59
CA ALA A 16 17.81 -27.87 31.75
C ALA A 16 17.74 -27.02 33.02
N LEU A 17 17.93 -25.71 32.85
CA LEU A 17 17.72 -24.73 33.90
C LEU A 17 16.21 -24.62 34.18
N VAL A 18 15.79 -25.18 35.31
CA VAL A 18 14.44 -25.11 35.85
C VAL A 18 14.16 -23.66 36.28
N MET A 19 13.32 -22.93 35.54
CA MET A 19 12.75 -21.67 36.02
C MET A 19 11.32 -21.93 36.51
N LYS A 20 11.09 -21.58 37.78
CA LYS A 20 9.81 -21.62 38.49
C LYS A 20 8.82 -20.62 37.88
N PRO A 21 7.52 -20.92 37.76
CA PRO A 21 6.50 -19.92 37.50
C PRO A 21 6.20 -19.13 38.78
N ALA A 22 6.25 -17.80 38.69
CA ALA A 22 5.87 -16.88 39.76
C ALA A 22 4.35 -16.71 39.83
N GLU A 23 3.87 -16.60 41.06
CA GLU A 23 2.48 -16.48 41.49
C GLU A 23 1.75 -15.25 40.92
N ALA A 24 0.45 -15.44 40.74
CA ALA A 24 -0.52 -14.42 40.40
C ALA A 24 -0.72 -13.42 41.56
N SER A 25 -0.75 -12.14 41.25
CA SER A 25 -1.41 -11.13 42.09
C SER A 25 -2.19 -10.15 41.20
N ALA A 26 -3.51 -10.17 41.37
CA ALA A 26 -4.39 -9.09 40.94
C ALA A 26 -4.31 -7.94 41.95
N PRO A 27 -4.62 -6.71 41.52
CA PRO A 27 -5.67 -6.02 42.28
C PRO A 27 -6.75 -5.37 41.41
N GLU A 28 -7.92 -5.32 42.05
CA GLU A 28 -9.19 -4.70 41.68
C GLU A 28 -9.07 -3.18 41.45
N GLY A 29 -10.03 -2.64 40.69
CA GLY A 29 -10.19 -1.21 40.47
C GLY A 29 -11.43 -0.91 39.63
N ASP A 30 -12.55 -0.75 40.33
CA ASP A 30 -13.87 -0.34 39.87
C ASP A 30 -13.97 1.15 39.50
N ASN A 31 -15.08 1.46 38.80
CA ASN A 31 -15.73 2.76 38.46
C ASN A 31 -15.53 3.24 37.01
N SER A 32 -16.51 3.08 36.11
CA SER A 32 -17.90 3.58 36.05
C SER A 32 -17.99 5.01 35.47
N ASP A 33 -18.70 5.08 34.34
CA ASP A 33 -19.33 6.23 33.66
C ASP A 33 -19.43 5.84 32.17
N GLY A 34 -20.57 5.61 31.52
CA GLY A 34 -21.92 6.10 31.74
C GLY A 34 -22.48 6.44 30.35
N ARG A 35 -23.22 5.53 29.70
CA ARG A 35 -24.09 5.91 28.58
C ARG A 35 -25.35 5.04 28.50
N ALA A 36 -26.36 5.58 29.15
CA ALA A 36 -27.80 5.53 28.89
C ALA A 36 -28.32 4.39 28.00
N VAL A 37 -28.95 3.45 28.70
CA VAL A 37 -30.08 2.61 28.28
C VAL A 37 -31.21 3.46 27.69
N VAL A 38 -31.74 3.02 26.55
CA VAL A 38 -33.09 3.39 26.09
C VAL A 38 -33.85 2.09 25.78
N ASN A 39 -34.70 1.76 26.75
CA ASN A 39 -35.96 1.02 26.74
C ASN A 39 -36.22 -0.12 25.74
N LEU A 40 -36.51 -1.27 26.37
CA LEU A 40 -37.40 -2.33 25.93
C LEU A 40 -38.63 -1.80 25.20
N VAL A 41 -38.87 -2.33 24.00
CA VAL A 41 -40.21 -2.52 23.45
C VAL A 41 -40.43 -4.02 23.32
N GLU A 42 -41.63 -4.42 23.71
CA GLU A 42 -42.09 -5.76 24.00
C GLU A 42 -41.97 -6.71 22.79
N LYS A 43 -41.78 -7.99 23.12
CA LYS A 43 -41.88 -9.10 22.18
C LYS A 43 -43.34 -9.27 21.77
N ASP A 44 -43.64 -9.05 20.50
CA ASP A 44 -44.77 -9.69 19.82
C ASP A 44 -44.33 -11.09 19.34
N PRO A 45 -44.87 -12.20 19.89
CA PRO A 45 -44.78 -13.49 19.25
C PRO A 45 -45.99 -13.60 18.32
N GLU A 46 -45.82 -13.45 17.01
CA GLU A 46 -46.71 -13.95 15.91
C GLU A 46 -46.28 -13.32 14.57
N ARG A 47 -45.06 -13.65 14.10
CA ARG A 47 -44.73 -13.60 12.66
C ARG A 47 -43.50 -14.44 12.33
N SER A 48 -43.52 -15.70 12.75
CA SER A 48 -42.61 -16.70 12.18
C SER A 48 -43.09 -17.01 10.75
N LEU A 49 -42.57 -16.28 9.77
CA LEU A 49 -42.59 -16.77 8.40
C LEU A 49 -41.72 -18.03 8.38
N VAL A 50 -42.38 -19.18 8.51
CA VAL A 50 -41.78 -20.50 8.33
C VAL A 50 -41.33 -20.58 6.88
N VAL A 51 -40.07 -20.21 6.63
CA VAL A 51 -39.43 -20.49 5.34
C VAL A 51 -39.19 -22.01 5.34
N PRO A 52 -39.82 -22.78 4.44
CA PRO A 52 -39.56 -24.20 4.37
C PRO A 52 -38.08 -24.42 4.05
N ARG A 53 -37.41 -25.23 4.88
CA ARG A 53 -36.00 -25.63 4.72
C ARG A 53 -35.82 -26.55 3.51
N GLY A 54 -36.17 -26.07 2.31
CA GLY A 54 -35.92 -26.72 1.04
C GLY A 54 -34.64 -26.18 0.40
N SER A 55 -33.98 -27.01 -0.41
CA SER A 55 -32.92 -26.55 -1.30
C SER A 55 -33.42 -25.38 -2.16
N LEU A 56 -32.58 -24.36 -2.37
CA LEU A 56 -32.87 -23.17 -3.19
C LEU A 56 -33.46 -23.56 -4.57
N ALA A 57 -33.03 -24.70 -5.12
CA ALA A 57 -33.52 -25.25 -6.38
C ALA A 57 -34.99 -25.71 -6.36
N ALA A 58 -35.52 -26.10 -5.20
CA ALA A 58 -36.94 -26.45 -5.03
C ALA A 58 -37.80 -25.18 -4.94
N HIS A 59 -37.31 -24.16 -4.23
CA HIS A 59 -37.99 -22.86 -4.12
C HIS A 59 -38.14 -22.19 -5.50
N VAL A 60 -37.05 -22.16 -6.28
CA VAL A 60 -37.05 -21.63 -7.67
C VAL A 60 -38.00 -22.41 -8.58
N ARG A 61 -38.14 -23.73 -8.39
CA ARG A 61 -39.11 -24.55 -9.16
C ARG A 61 -40.55 -24.21 -8.79
N SER A 62 -40.87 -24.05 -7.51
CA SER A 62 -42.22 -23.67 -7.06
C SER A 62 -42.62 -22.29 -7.58
N LEU A 63 -41.70 -21.32 -7.58
CA LEU A 63 -41.95 -19.97 -8.06
C LEU A 63 -42.24 -19.94 -9.56
N ARG A 64 -41.56 -20.79 -10.34
CA ARG A 64 -41.84 -20.97 -11.77
C ARG A 64 -43.21 -21.58 -12.03
N GLN A 65 -43.66 -22.50 -11.18
CA GLN A 65 -44.98 -23.11 -11.28
C GLN A 65 -46.09 -22.12 -10.90
N GLN A 66 -45.90 -21.32 -9.85
CA GLN A 66 -46.83 -20.25 -9.45
C GLN A 66 -47.04 -19.22 -10.58
N ARG A 67 -45.96 -18.72 -11.17
CA ARG A 67 -46.06 -17.79 -12.32
C ARG A 67 -46.72 -18.39 -13.56
N ARG A 68 -46.69 -19.72 -13.70
CA ARG A 68 -47.36 -20.43 -14.80
C ARG A 68 -48.85 -20.58 -14.53
N ALA A 69 -49.25 -20.82 -13.28
CA ALA A 69 -50.64 -20.84 -12.85
C ALA A 69 -51.29 -19.45 -12.95
N GLU A 70 -50.58 -18.39 -12.51
CA GLU A 70 -51.03 -16.99 -12.65
C GLU A 70 -51.25 -16.56 -14.11
N ARG A 71 -50.55 -17.19 -15.06
CA ARG A 71 -50.72 -16.95 -16.50
C ARG A 71 -51.91 -17.68 -17.12
N LEU A 72 -52.45 -18.70 -16.44
CA LEU A 72 -53.55 -19.53 -16.91
C LEU A 72 -54.90 -19.11 -16.31
N GLU A 73 -54.91 -18.18 -15.36
CA GLU A 73 -56.15 -17.52 -14.93
C GLU A 73 -56.74 -16.74 -16.11
N PRO A 74 -57.99 -17.02 -16.52
CA PRO A 74 -58.63 -16.31 -17.63
C PRO A 74 -58.85 -14.86 -17.21
N GLY A 75 -58.03 -13.97 -17.77
CA GLY A 75 -58.25 -12.53 -17.69
C GLY A 75 -59.64 -12.20 -18.22
N LYS A 76 -60.47 -11.64 -17.33
CA LYS A 76 -61.81 -11.09 -17.57
C LYS A 76 -61.93 -10.52 -18.99
N ASP A 77 -62.90 -11.05 -19.73
CA ASP A 77 -63.19 -10.70 -21.12
C ASP A 77 -63.23 -9.18 -21.28
N CYS A 78 -62.34 -8.67 -22.14
CA CYS A 78 -62.49 -7.35 -22.70
C CYS A 78 -63.77 -7.37 -23.53
N SER A 79 -64.85 -6.86 -22.95
CA SER A 79 -66.10 -6.59 -23.66
C SER A 79 -65.74 -5.91 -24.97
N SER A 80 -65.94 -6.60 -26.08
CA SER A 80 -65.93 -6.01 -27.41
C SER A 80 -67.12 -5.07 -27.48
N GLY A 81 -66.96 -3.89 -26.88
CA GLY A 81 -67.90 -2.80 -26.94
C GLY A 81 -68.22 -2.58 -28.41
N SER A 82 -69.50 -2.74 -28.74
CA SER A 82 -70.03 -2.62 -30.09
C SER A 82 -69.50 -1.33 -30.71
N LEU A 83 -68.52 -1.45 -31.61
CA LEU A 83 -68.11 -0.33 -32.44
C LEU A 83 -69.31 -0.06 -33.34
N LYS A 84 -70.06 1.02 -33.04
CA LYS A 84 -71.20 1.45 -33.84
C LYS A 84 -70.72 1.60 -35.27
N ARG A 85 -71.23 0.76 -36.17
CA ARG A 85 -70.96 0.86 -37.60
C ARG A 85 -71.56 2.16 -38.13
N ARG A 86 -70.83 2.82 -39.04
CA ARG A 86 -71.32 3.95 -39.83
C ARG A 86 -72.65 3.58 -40.49
N LEU A 87 -73.64 4.47 -40.43
CA LEU A 87 -74.97 4.23 -41.00
C LEU A 87 -74.93 4.08 -42.54
N HIS A 88 -74.00 4.78 -43.23
CA HIS A 88 -73.70 4.60 -44.66
C HIS A 88 -72.26 5.04 -45.01
N LYS A 89 -71.75 4.68 -46.20
CA LYS A 89 -70.34 4.89 -46.62
C LYS A 89 -69.87 6.34 -46.61
N ASN A 90 -70.80 7.29 -46.76
CA ASN A 90 -70.50 8.73 -46.84
C ASN A 90 -70.92 9.52 -45.60
N ALA A 91 -71.35 8.85 -44.52
CA ALA A 91 -71.73 9.52 -43.28
C ALA A 91 -70.49 9.84 -42.43
N PRO A 92 -70.33 11.07 -41.89
CA PRO A 92 -69.34 11.32 -40.84
C PRO A 92 -69.65 10.45 -39.61
N MET A 93 -68.60 10.01 -38.92
CA MET A 93 -68.74 9.20 -37.69
C MET A 93 -68.01 9.92 -36.57
N GLU A 94 -68.74 10.15 -35.48
CA GLU A 94 -68.15 10.64 -34.24
C GLU A 94 -67.31 9.53 -33.63
N VAL A 95 -65.99 9.70 -33.67
CA VAL A 95 -65.05 8.89 -32.90
C VAL A 95 -64.83 9.61 -31.58
N ASP A 96 -65.34 9.03 -30.50
CA ASP A 96 -65.12 9.56 -29.17
C ASP A 96 -63.61 9.69 -28.91
N THR A 97 -63.18 10.86 -28.44
CA THR A 97 -61.77 11.18 -28.12
C THR A 97 -61.17 10.21 -27.09
N THR A 98 -62.03 9.53 -26.33
CA THR A 98 -61.71 8.50 -25.34
C THR A 98 -61.33 7.14 -25.94
N GLN A 99 -61.61 6.89 -27.23
CA GLN A 99 -61.27 5.64 -27.93
C GLN A 99 -59.91 5.64 -28.63
N ARG A 100 -59.08 6.68 -28.44
CA ARG A 100 -57.67 6.63 -28.86
C ARG A 100 -56.96 5.57 -28.03
N ARG A 101 -56.73 4.39 -28.61
CA ARG A 101 -55.93 3.33 -28.00
C ARG A 101 -54.54 3.89 -27.67
N SER A 102 -54.30 4.20 -26.41
CA SER A 102 -52.98 4.52 -25.91
C SER A 102 -52.05 3.33 -26.23
N LEU A 103 -50.86 3.61 -26.77
CA LEU A 103 -49.85 2.59 -27.06
C LEU A 103 -49.61 1.75 -25.78
N THR A 104 -49.89 0.45 -25.83
CA THR A 104 -49.93 -0.43 -24.65
C THR A 104 -48.57 -0.70 -24.02
N ARG A 105 -47.48 -0.22 -24.62
CA ARG A 105 -46.13 -0.48 -24.11
C ARG A 105 -45.16 0.62 -24.52
N THR A 106 -44.88 1.54 -23.62
CA THR A 106 -43.67 2.36 -23.68
C THR A 106 -42.47 1.43 -23.65
N ARG A 107 -41.68 1.40 -24.73
CA ARG A 107 -40.38 0.70 -24.71
C ARG A 107 -39.45 1.54 -23.86
N GLU A 108 -39.16 1.06 -22.66
CA GLU A 108 -38.12 1.64 -21.81
C GLU A 108 -36.77 1.42 -22.51
N VAL A 109 -36.27 2.45 -23.20
CA VAL A 109 -34.94 2.44 -23.80
C VAL A 109 -33.96 2.56 -22.64
N VAL A 110 -33.60 1.42 -22.04
CA VAL A 110 -32.51 1.36 -21.06
C VAL A 110 -31.23 1.71 -21.81
N LEU A 111 -30.78 2.95 -21.65
CA LEU A 111 -29.47 3.39 -22.10
C LEU A 111 -28.42 2.51 -21.43
N LYS A 112 -28.00 1.43 -22.10
CA LYS A 112 -26.88 0.62 -21.65
C LYS A 112 -25.69 1.56 -21.58
N ARG A 113 -25.14 1.77 -20.38
CA ARG A 113 -23.90 2.50 -20.21
C ARG A 113 -22.86 1.81 -21.09
N ALA A 114 -22.39 2.51 -22.12
CA ALA A 114 -21.33 1.99 -22.97
C ALA A 114 -20.12 1.65 -22.09
N THR A 115 -19.60 0.43 -22.23
CA THR A 115 -18.35 0.04 -21.59
C THR A 115 -17.25 0.93 -22.15
N LYS A 116 -16.77 1.86 -21.32
CA LYS A 116 -15.61 2.69 -21.67
C LYS A 116 -14.40 1.76 -21.85
N PRO A 117 -13.51 2.01 -22.82
CA PRO A 117 -12.25 1.29 -22.89
C PRO A 117 -11.48 1.55 -21.58
N LEU A 118 -11.18 0.48 -20.85
CA LEU A 118 -10.48 0.53 -19.58
C LEU A 118 -8.99 0.35 -19.85
N ASP A 119 -8.16 1.33 -19.46
CA ASP A 119 -6.71 1.18 -19.50
C ASP A 119 -6.29 0.37 -18.25
N PRO A 120 -5.72 -0.83 -18.40
CA PRO A 120 -5.38 -1.67 -17.26
C PRO A 120 -4.37 -1.02 -16.30
N ARG A 121 -3.66 0.03 -16.73
CA ARG A 121 -2.72 0.79 -15.89
C ARG A 121 -3.42 1.79 -14.98
N PHE A 122 -4.55 2.34 -15.42
CA PHE A 122 -5.21 3.47 -14.78
C PHE A 122 -6.64 3.17 -14.32
N ASP A 123 -7.16 1.97 -14.63
CA ASP A 123 -8.47 1.56 -14.21
C ASP A 123 -8.48 1.14 -12.73
N PRO A 124 -9.31 1.76 -11.87
CA PRO A 124 -9.47 1.34 -10.48
C PRO A 124 -9.92 -0.12 -10.31
N LEU A 125 -10.53 -0.75 -11.34
CA LEU A 125 -10.93 -2.17 -11.29
C LEU A 125 -9.75 -3.14 -11.44
N CYS A 126 -8.60 -2.71 -11.98
CA CYS A 126 -7.43 -3.57 -12.18
C CYS A 126 -6.63 -3.86 -10.88
N GLY A 127 -7.09 -3.37 -9.74
CA GLY A 127 -6.54 -3.67 -8.42
C GLY A 127 -5.60 -2.59 -7.88
N ARG A 128 -5.20 -2.75 -6.61
CA ARG A 128 -4.28 -1.81 -5.94
C ARG A 128 -2.83 -2.27 -6.10
N PHE A 129 -1.91 -1.31 -6.15
CA PHE A 129 -0.48 -1.58 -6.19
C PHE A 129 -0.02 -2.32 -4.93
N ASP A 130 0.48 -3.54 -5.10
CA ASP A 130 1.17 -4.29 -4.04
C ASP A 130 2.69 -4.23 -4.27
N GLU A 131 3.36 -3.52 -3.37
CA GLU A 131 4.82 -3.37 -3.40
C GLU A 131 5.57 -4.72 -3.33
N ASN A 132 5.03 -5.73 -2.65
CA ASN A 132 5.71 -7.02 -2.49
C ASN A 132 5.69 -7.81 -3.78
N VAL A 133 4.51 -7.87 -4.43
CA VAL A 133 4.36 -8.51 -5.75
C VAL A 133 5.18 -7.78 -6.79
N PHE A 134 5.16 -6.45 -6.80
CA PHE A 134 6.00 -5.65 -7.70
C PHE A 134 7.49 -5.98 -7.51
N ARG A 135 7.98 -6.03 -6.28
CA ARG A 135 9.39 -6.34 -6.00
C ARG A 135 9.78 -7.75 -6.42
N GLN A 136 8.89 -8.73 -6.26
CA GLN A 136 9.15 -10.09 -6.72
C GLN A 136 9.23 -10.14 -8.26
N ARG A 137 8.22 -9.58 -8.95
CA ARG A 137 8.14 -9.56 -10.42
C ARG A 137 9.26 -8.75 -11.07
N TYR A 138 9.66 -7.64 -10.46
CA TYR A 138 10.68 -6.72 -10.96
C TYR A 138 12.00 -6.81 -10.19
N SER A 139 12.30 -7.96 -9.60
CA SER A 139 13.55 -8.19 -8.86
C SER A 139 14.80 -7.97 -9.73
N PHE A 140 14.71 -8.21 -11.04
CA PHE A 140 15.78 -7.97 -12.01
C PHE A 140 16.20 -6.49 -12.12
N LEU A 141 15.34 -5.54 -11.77
CA LEU A 141 15.66 -4.11 -11.84
C LEU A 141 16.83 -3.75 -10.92
N ARG A 142 16.99 -4.48 -9.80
CA ARG A 142 18.12 -4.31 -8.90
C ARG A 142 19.44 -4.65 -9.60
N ALA A 143 19.50 -5.83 -10.21
CA ALA A 143 20.67 -6.29 -10.96
C ALA A 143 21.01 -5.33 -12.10
N LEU A 144 20.00 -4.82 -12.81
CA LEU A 144 20.18 -3.82 -13.87
C LEU A 144 20.78 -2.51 -13.32
N ARG A 145 20.29 -2.01 -12.18
CA ARG A 145 20.81 -0.80 -11.53
C ARG A 145 22.25 -0.97 -11.05
N GLU A 146 22.56 -2.12 -10.44
CA GLU A 146 23.92 -2.45 -9.99
C GLU A 146 24.89 -2.52 -11.18
N ARG A 147 24.48 -3.15 -12.29
CA ARG A 147 25.24 -3.17 -13.54
C ARG A 147 25.47 -1.77 -14.09
N ALA A 148 24.41 -0.96 -14.20
CA ALA A 148 24.51 0.41 -14.71
C ALA A 148 25.42 1.29 -13.84
N LEU A 149 25.41 1.09 -12.52
CA LEU A 149 26.31 1.74 -11.58
C LEU A 149 27.75 1.30 -11.85
N ALA A 150 28.01 0.01 -12.00
CA ALA A 150 29.35 -0.51 -12.31
C ALA A 150 29.88 0.06 -13.63
N GLU A 151 29.06 0.09 -14.68
CA GLU A 151 29.41 0.70 -15.98
C GLU A 151 29.70 2.20 -15.86
N SER A 152 28.94 2.93 -15.03
CA SER A 152 29.21 4.36 -14.80
C SER A 152 30.55 4.57 -14.06
N LYS A 153 30.89 3.67 -13.14
CA LYS A 153 32.18 3.70 -12.43
C LYS A 153 33.36 3.37 -13.33
N THR A 154 33.22 2.39 -14.23
CA THR A 154 34.28 2.06 -15.18
C THR A 154 34.52 3.22 -16.13
N LYS A 155 33.47 3.86 -16.67
CA LYS A 155 33.56 5.08 -17.49
C LYS A 155 34.27 6.22 -16.76
N LEU A 156 33.92 6.45 -15.48
CA LEU A 156 34.58 7.46 -14.65
C LEU A 156 36.07 7.13 -14.50
N ALA A 157 36.42 5.88 -14.20
CA ALA A 157 37.81 5.46 -14.03
C ALA A 157 38.63 5.57 -15.32
N THR A 158 38.05 5.25 -16.48
CA THR A 158 38.69 5.42 -17.79
C THR A 158 38.87 6.89 -18.15
N LEU A 159 37.92 7.76 -17.78
CA LEU A 159 38.08 9.20 -17.95
C LEU A 159 39.19 9.72 -17.01
N GLU A 160 39.24 9.27 -15.77
CA GLU A 160 40.31 9.69 -14.85
C GLU A 160 41.71 9.24 -15.30
N SER A 161 41.83 8.15 -16.05
CA SER A 161 43.10 7.75 -16.66
C SER A 161 43.42 8.56 -17.93
N SER A 162 42.43 8.88 -18.77
CA SER A 162 42.63 9.75 -19.94
C SER A 162 43.00 11.18 -19.53
N LEU A 163 42.36 11.72 -18.50
CA LEU A 163 42.63 13.07 -17.96
C LEU A 163 44.07 13.24 -17.48
N LYS A 164 44.72 12.17 -17.01
CA LYS A 164 46.14 12.19 -16.62
C LYS A 164 47.09 12.34 -17.81
N ARG A 165 46.65 11.92 -19.01
CA ARG A 165 47.44 11.89 -20.24
C ARG A 165 47.03 12.98 -21.25
N ALA A 166 45.93 13.68 -20.97
CA ALA A 166 45.33 14.63 -21.90
C ALA A 166 46.15 15.93 -22.03
N PRO A 167 46.21 16.52 -23.24
CA PRO A 167 46.82 17.83 -23.46
C PRO A 167 46.01 18.94 -22.77
N ALA A 168 46.65 20.08 -22.50
CA ALA A 168 46.03 21.19 -21.77
C ALA A 168 44.75 21.73 -22.44
N ALA A 169 44.70 21.74 -23.78
CA ALA A 169 43.56 22.23 -24.56
C ALA A 169 42.26 21.42 -24.34
N GLU A 170 42.36 20.11 -24.10
CA GLU A 170 41.20 19.23 -23.89
C GLU A 170 40.90 18.99 -22.41
N ARG A 171 41.75 19.50 -21.51
CA ARG A 171 41.67 19.20 -20.09
C ARG A 171 40.41 19.79 -19.45
N GLU A 172 40.01 20.98 -19.86
CA GLU A 172 38.82 21.66 -19.31
C GLU A 172 37.51 20.92 -19.66
N SER A 173 37.36 20.50 -20.92
CA SER A 173 36.19 19.73 -21.37
C SER A 173 36.11 18.36 -20.69
N LEU A 174 37.25 17.68 -20.53
CA LEU A 174 37.32 16.41 -19.79
C LEU A 174 37.03 16.59 -18.29
N LEU A 175 37.41 17.72 -17.69
CA LEU A 175 37.06 18.03 -16.30
C LEU A 175 35.55 18.24 -16.13
N ALA A 176 34.90 18.93 -17.06
CA ALA A 176 33.44 19.09 -17.06
C ALA A 176 32.74 17.72 -17.17
N LEU A 177 33.16 16.88 -18.13
CA LEU A 177 32.63 15.53 -18.30
C LEU A 177 32.85 14.65 -17.05
N ARG A 178 33.99 14.78 -16.39
CA ARG A 178 34.27 14.09 -15.13
C ARG A 178 33.29 14.50 -14.03
N GLN A 179 32.98 15.78 -13.91
CA GLN A 179 32.02 16.26 -12.91
C GLN A 179 30.61 15.71 -13.18
N GLU A 180 30.20 15.68 -14.45
CA GLU A 180 28.92 15.09 -14.86
C GLU A 180 28.85 13.61 -14.51
N LEU A 181 29.85 12.80 -14.93
CA LEU A 181 29.91 11.37 -14.61
C LEU A 181 29.99 11.11 -13.10
N ARG A 182 30.67 11.95 -12.33
CA ARG A 182 30.67 11.87 -10.86
C ARG A 182 29.28 12.07 -10.28
N SER A 183 28.58 13.12 -10.73
CA SER A 183 27.22 13.39 -10.28
C SER A 183 26.27 12.23 -10.64
N GLU A 184 26.49 11.61 -11.81
CA GLU A 184 25.73 10.48 -12.29
C GLU A 184 25.97 9.22 -11.43
N VAL A 185 27.23 8.93 -11.10
CA VAL A 185 27.62 7.84 -10.20
C VAL A 185 27.03 8.07 -8.82
N ASP A 186 27.17 9.27 -8.24
CA ASP A 186 26.62 9.60 -6.92
C ASP A 186 25.10 9.42 -6.88
N ARG A 187 24.38 9.84 -7.93
CA ARG A 187 22.93 9.64 -8.05
C ARG A 187 22.57 8.15 -8.05
N ARG A 188 23.25 7.33 -8.86
CA ARG A 188 23.01 5.88 -8.95
C ARG A 188 23.37 5.16 -7.64
N GLU A 189 24.50 5.51 -7.03
CA GLU A 189 24.89 4.97 -5.72
C GLU A 189 23.86 5.29 -4.65
N ASN A 190 23.36 6.52 -4.62
CA ASN A 190 22.33 6.93 -3.67
C ASN A 190 21.01 6.18 -3.89
N GLN A 191 20.66 5.84 -5.14
CA GLN A 191 19.50 5.02 -5.44
C GLN A 191 19.66 3.60 -4.89
N VAL A 192 20.79 2.93 -5.18
CA VAL A 192 21.08 1.58 -4.67
C VAL A 192 21.11 1.58 -3.13
N ARG A 193 21.78 2.55 -2.50
CA ARG A 193 21.81 2.69 -1.04
C ARG A 193 20.43 2.87 -0.41
N ARG A 194 19.53 3.63 -1.05
CA ARG A 194 18.15 3.82 -0.58
C ARG A 194 17.35 2.52 -0.65
N GLU A 195 17.52 1.78 -1.74
CA GLU A 195 16.89 0.46 -1.92
C GLU A 195 17.39 -0.53 -0.86
N ASP A 196 18.70 -0.66 -0.67
CA ASP A 196 19.31 -1.51 0.36
C ASP A 196 18.81 -1.15 1.77
N SER A 197 18.75 0.14 2.10
CA SER A 197 18.24 0.59 3.40
C SER A 197 16.77 0.25 3.59
N SER A 198 15.96 0.36 2.53
CA SER A 198 14.54 -0.02 2.57
C SER A 198 14.36 -1.52 2.73
N GLU A 199 15.21 -2.33 2.08
CA GLU A 199 15.20 -3.79 2.20
C GLU A 199 15.57 -4.25 3.61
N ARG A 200 16.64 -3.68 4.20
CA ARG A 200 17.02 -3.98 5.59
C ARG A 200 15.89 -3.68 6.57
N ALA A 201 15.23 -2.53 6.40
CA ALA A 201 14.09 -2.15 7.24
C ALA A 201 12.92 -3.14 7.11
N ARG A 202 12.63 -3.57 5.89
CA ARG A 202 11.59 -4.56 5.60
C ARG A 202 11.94 -5.94 6.15
N ALA A 203 13.20 -6.36 6.04
CA ALA A 203 13.66 -7.63 6.59
C ALA A 203 13.48 -7.68 8.12
N ILE A 204 13.79 -6.58 8.84
CA ILE A 204 13.54 -6.45 10.28
C ILE A 204 12.05 -6.58 10.60
N LEU A 205 11.19 -5.90 9.83
CA LEU A 205 9.74 -5.99 10.03
C LEU A 205 9.21 -7.40 9.74
N GLN A 206 9.73 -8.06 8.71
CA GLN A 206 9.34 -9.43 8.34
C GLN A 206 9.79 -10.44 9.41
N SER A 207 11.04 -10.35 9.89
CA SER A 207 11.53 -11.23 10.96
C SER A 207 10.73 -11.04 12.24
N HIS A 208 10.42 -9.79 12.60
CA HIS A 208 9.57 -9.50 13.75
C HIS A 208 8.16 -10.05 13.59
N LYS A 209 7.54 -9.86 12.42
CA LYS A 209 6.21 -10.42 12.13
C LYS A 209 6.20 -11.94 12.29
N ARG A 210 7.21 -12.63 11.75
CA ARG A 210 7.36 -14.10 11.88
C ARG A 210 7.47 -14.52 13.34
N HIS A 211 8.36 -13.88 14.09
CA HIS A 211 8.54 -14.17 15.51
C HIS A 211 7.25 -13.95 16.32
N GLU A 212 6.53 -12.85 16.09
CA GLU A 212 5.25 -12.61 16.78
C GLU A 212 4.19 -13.64 16.40
N THR A 213 4.09 -14.02 15.12
CA THR A 213 3.15 -15.08 14.70
C THR A 213 3.47 -16.43 15.34
N GLU A 214 4.75 -16.78 15.49
CA GLU A 214 5.20 -18.01 16.15
C GLU A 214 4.87 -18.00 17.65
N GLN A 215 5.09 -16.87 18.33
CA GLN A 215 4.78 -16.71 19.76
C GLN A 215 3.28 -16.77 20.06
N ILE A 216 2.45 -16.26 19.14
CA ILE A 216 0.99 -16.34 19.26
C ILE A 216 0.52 -17.76 18.97
N ALA A 217 1.05 -18.40 17.93
CA ALA A 217 0.73 -19.79 17.61
C ALA A 217 1.12 -20.75 18.74
N ALA A 218 2.20 -20.45 19.46
CA ALA A 218 2.64 -21.17 20.66
C ALA A 218 1.82 -20.83 21.92
N GLY A 219 0.90 -19.86 21.87
CA GLY A 219 0.07 -19.43 23.00
C GLY A 219 0.79 -18.60 24.07
N VAL A 220 2.06 -18.23 23.86
CA VAL A 220 2.85 -17.42 24.81
C VAL A 220 2.34 -15.98 24.84
N LYS A 221 1.86 -15.47 23.70
CA LYS A 221 1.29 -14.12 23.58
C LYS A 221 -0.12 -14.20 23.00
N GLN A 222 -1.05 -13.49 23.64
CA GLN A 222 -2.43 -13.42 23.15
C GLN A 222 -2.67 -12.31 22.12
N ARG A 223 -1.84 -11.27 22.11
CA ARG A 223 -2.01 -10.10 21.24
C ARG A 223 -0.75 -9.86 20.39
N PRO A 224 -0.88 -9.65 19.06
CA PRO A 224 0.26 -9.31 18.23
C PRO A 224 0.87 -7.95 18.58
N TYR A 225 2.19 -7.92 18.72
CA TYR A 225 2.93 -6.66 18.84
C TYR A 225 3.43 -6.19 17.47
N PHE A 226 3.34 -4.89 17.19
CA PHE A 226 3.89 -4.29 15.97
C PHE A 226 4.95 -3.26 16.33
N MET A 227 6.13 -3.36 15.72
CA MET A 227 7.23 -2.44 16.01
C MET A 227 6.89 -1.00 15.60
N LYS A 228 7.14 -0.06 16.50
CA LYS A 228 7.12 1.38 16.18
C LYS A 228 8.25 1.71 15.20
N ARG A 229 8.04 2.77 14.40
CA ARG A 229 9.04 3.29 13.45
C ARG A 229 10.36 3.72 14.12
N SER A 230 10.33 4.20 15.36
CA SER A 230 11.53 4.51 16.15
C SER A 230 12.38 3.27 16.39
N VAL A 231 11.74 2.18 16.85
CA VAL A 231 12.39 0.91 17.17
C VAL A 231 13.02 0.30 15.91
N VAL A 232 12.33 0.32 14.77
CA VAL A 232 12.91 -0.14 13.48
C VAL A 232 14.18 0.65 13.13
N ARG A 233 14.19 1.97 13.35
CA ARG A 233 15.38 2.80 13.12
C ARG A 233 16.52 2.46 14.08
N GLU A 234 16.23 2.09 15.32
CA GLU A 234 17.23 1.63 16.29
C GLU A 234 17.85 0.29 15.87
N HIS A 235 17.05 -0.67 15.41
CA HIS A 235 17.57 -1.92 14.85
C HIS A 235 18.47 -1.68 13.64
N LEU A 236 18.08 -0.79 12.72
CA LEU A 236 18.93 -0.40 11.59
C LEU A 236 20.25 0.21 12.07
N LYS A 237 20.22 1.12 13.03
CA LYS A 237 21.44 1.70 13.64
C LYS A 237 22.31 0.60 14.26
N ALA A 238 21.72 -0.33 15.01
CA ALA A 238 22.44 -1.45 15.62
C ALA A 238 23.11 -2.35 14.57
N GLN A 239 22.39 -2.71 13.50
CA GLN A 239 22.95 -3.47 12.37
C GLN A 239 24.12 -2.73 11.70
N THR A 240 23.97 -1.43 11.43
CA THR A 240 25.07 -0.64 10.84
C THR A 240 26.28 -0.55 11.76
N MET A 241 26.08 -0.40 13.07
CA MET A 241 27.18 -0.42 14.04
C MET A 241 27.86 -1.78 14.10
N HIS A 242 27.09 -2.87 14.06
CA HIS A 242 27.63 -4.23 14.02
C HIS A 242 28.48 -4.47 12.76
N GLU A 243 27.99 -4.07 11.58
CA GLU A 243 28.74 -4.12 10.31
C GLU A 243 30.05 -3.33 10.40
N LEU A 244 30.02 -2.11 10.95
CA LEU A 244 31.20 -1.26 11.11
C LEU A 244 32.20 -1.79 12.15
N LYS A 245 31.70 -2.43 13.22
CA LYS A 245 32.53 -3.12 14.22
C LYS A 245 33.26 -4.30 13.58
N LYS A 246 32.55 -5.11 12.78
CA LYS A 246 33.14 -6.22 11.98
C LYS A 246 34.23 -5.71 11.04
N GLN A 247 34.02 -4.56 10.40
CA GLN A 247 35.01 -3.92 9.52
C GLN A 247 36.12 -3.15 10.25
N ARG A 248 36.14 -3.11 11.59
CA ARG A 248 37.06 -2.29 12.42
C ARG A 248 37.05 -0.78 12.10
N ARG A 249 36.01 -0.28 11.41
CA ARG A 249 35.86 1.13 10.98
C ARG A 249 34.94 1.95 11.89
N TRP A 250 34.39 1.36 12.93
CA TRP A 250 33.43 2.00 13.83
C TRP A 250 33.98 3.24 14.57
N LYS A 251 35.25 3.22 15.00
CA LYS A 251 35.87 4.38 15.67
C LYS A 251 35.90 5.62 14.76
N ARG A 252 36.36 5.46 13.52
CA ARG A 252 36.37 6.53 12.50
C ARG A 252 34.97 7.04 12.18
N TYR A 253 33.97 6.16 12.22
CA TYR A 253 32.57 6.56 12.03
C TYR A 253 32.08 7.46 13.18
N LEU A 254 32.34 7.08 14.44
CA LEU A 254 31.97 7.88 15.61
C LEU A 254 32.68 9.23 15.61
N GLU A 255 33.99 9.24 15.36
CA GLU A 255 34.75 10.48 15.24
C GLU A 255 34.18 11.41 14.15
N ARG A 256 33.81 10.87 12.98
CA ARG A 256 33.15 11.67 11.93
C ARG A 256 31.80 12.21 12.39
N LYS A 257 31.02 11.43 13.15
CA LYS A 257 29.73 11.86 13.70
C LYS A 257 29.90 12.93 14.76
N GLU A 258 30.88 12.79 15.64
CA GLU A 258 31.24 13.77 16.66
C GLU A 258 31.72 15.08 16.01
N ARG A 259 32.66 15.02 15.07
CA ARG A 259 33.11 16.19 14.29
C ARG A 259 31.95 16.90 13.57
N ALA A 260 31.00 16.14 13.02
CA ALA A 260 29.82 16.73 12.39
C ALA A 260 28.86 17.34 13.42
N ALA A 261 28.72 16.75 14.61
CA ALA A 261 27.90 17.28 15.69
C ALA A 261 28.53 18.55 16.29
N THR A 262 29.84 18.58 16.53
CA THR A 262 30.56 19.76 17.01
C THR A 262 30.54 20.88 15.98
N ALA A 263 30.69 20.58 14.69
CA ALA A 263 30.56 21.58 13.62
C ALA A 263 29.14 22.18 13.56
N LYS A 264 28.10 21.36 13.76
CA LYS A 264 26.70 21.83 13.83
C LYS A 264 26.46 22.67 15.08
N ALA A 265 26.94 22.23 16.23
CA ALA A 265 26.86 23.00 17.48
C ALA A 265 27.58 24.35 17.32
N ARG A 266 28.78 24.36 16.75
CA ARG A 266 29.51 25.60 16.44
C ARG A 266 28.77 26.50 15.45
N LYS A 267 28.09 25.94 14.46
CA LYS A 267 27.25 26.72 13.52
C LYS A 267 26.02 27.30 14.22
N LEU A 268 25.41 26.55 15.14
CA LEU A 268 24.24 26.98 15.90
C LEU A 268 24.59 28.07 16.92
N LEU A 269 25.76 27.95 17.56
CA LEU A 269 26.32 28.92 18.51
C LEU A 269 27.04 30.10 17.84
N ARG A 270 27.18 30.08 16.51
CA ARG A 270 27.69 31.24 15.77
C ARG A 270 26.54 32.24 15.72
N GLU A 271 26.58 33.21 16.62
CA GLU A 271 25.72 34.39 16.57
C GLU A 271 25.68 34.91 15.13
N PRO A 272 24.50 35.22 14.57
CA PRO A 272 24.44 35.90 13.28
C PRO A 272 25.23 37.20 13.46
N SER A 273 26.32 37.34 12.72
CA SER A 273 27.09 38.58 12.72
C SER A 273 26.10 39.71 12.47
N GLN A 274 25.99 40.64 13.42
CA GLN A 274 25.21 41.86 13.25
C GLN A 274 25.55 42.39 11.85
N PRO A 275 24.55 42.73 11.00
CA PRO A 275 24.85 43.26 9.68
C PRO A 275 25.77 44.45 9.92
N THR A 276 27.00 44.37 9.45
CA THR A 276 27.93 45.50 9.52
C THR A 276 27.23 46.64 8.80
N SER A 277 26.71 47.61 9.55
CA SER A 277 26.20 48.85 9.00
C SER A 277 27.41 49.60 8.48
N VAL A 278 27.87 49.22 7.29
CA VAL A 278 28.84 49.99 6.54
C VAL A 278 28.13 51.31 6.26
N ASN A 279 28.54 52.36 6.98
CA ASN A 279 28.04 53.71 6.81
C ASN A 279 28.12 54.06 5.32
N ARG A 280 26.95 54.18 4.69
CA ARG A 280 26.78 54.53 3.28
C ARG A 280 26.94 56.05 3.08
N SER A 281 27.89 56.67 3.78
CA SER A 281 28.14 58.11 3.76
C SER A 281 29.30 58.51 2.85
N ASP A 282 30.17 57.59 2.41
CA ASP A 282 31.43 57.96 1.73
C ASP A 282 31.35 57.84 0.18
N ARG A 283 30.19 58.10 -0.43
CA ARG A 283 30.03 58.06 -1.91
C ARG A 283 29.37 59.29 -2.52
N LEU A 284 29.72 60.46 -2.03
CA LEU A 284 29.57 61.76 -2.70
C LEU A 284 30.87 62.48 -2.32
N ASP A 285 31.86 62.68 -3.19
CA ASP A 285 31.98 63.90 -3.99
C ASP A 285 33.26 63.85 -4.84
N HIS A 286 33.28 63.32 -6.06
CA HIS A 286 34.45 63.48 -6.97
C HIS A 286 33.99 63.61 -8.44
N ASN A 287 33.15 64.60 -8.73
CA ASN A 287 32.94 65.11 -10.09
C ASN A 287 32.33 66.52 -10.04
N ALA A 288 33.18 67.50 -9.72
CA ALA A 288 32.91 68.92 -9.97
C ALA A 288 34.23 69.69 -10.00
N SER A 289 34.87 69.76 -11.17
CA SER A 289 35.62 70.90 -11.74
C SER A 289 36.28 70.46 -13.03
#